data_AF-A0A920GVA6-F1
#
_entry.id   AF-A0A920GVA6-F1
#
_cell.length_a   1.000
_cell.length_b   1.000
_cell.length_c   1.000
_cell.angle_alpha   90.00
_cell.angle_beta   90.00
_cell.angle_gamma   90.00
#
_symmetry.space_group_name_H-M   'P 1'
#
loop_
_entity.id
_entity.type
_entity.pdbx_description
1 polymer ?
#
loop_
_entity_poly.entity_id
_entity_poly.type
_entity_poly.pdbx_seq_one_letter_code
_entity_poly.pdbx_strand_id
1 'polypeptide(L)' 'MTYMYYLGLIIGGGTNQIQKNIISERALGMPKEPKVQGA' A
#
# COMPACT_ATOMS: atom_id res chain seq x y z
N MET A 1 0.46 24.58 -3.23
CA MET A 1 -0.84 23.91 -2.97
C MET A 1 -0.82 22.43 -3.33
N THR A 2 -0.28 22.05 -4.49
CA THR A 2 -0.21 20.65 -4.97
C THR A 2 0.42 19.64 -4.01
N TYR A 3 1.45 20.06 -3.26
CA TYR A 3 2.11 19.21 -2.27
C TYR A 3 1.17 18.72 -1.16
N MET A 4 0.35 19.63 -0.58
CA MET A 4 -0.59 19.28 0.49
C MET A 4 -1.70 18.35 -0.01
N TYR A 5 -2.12 18.50 -1.27
CA TYR A 5 -3.08 17.60 -1.91
C TYR A 5 -2.52 16.18 -2.05
N TYR A 6 -1.31 16.03 -2.61
CA TYR A 6 -0.67 14.72 -2.71
C TYR A 6 -0.37 14.10 -1.34
N LEU A 7 0.05 14.90 -0.37
CA LEU A 7 0.27 14.43 1.00
C LEU A 7 -1.02 13.89 1.62
N GLY A 8 -2.14 14.60 1.45
CA GLY A 8 -3.46 14.13 1.87
C GLY A 8 -3.87 12.82 1.19
N LEU A 9 -3.59 12.68 -0.11
CA LEU A 9 -3.86 11.44 -0.85
C LEU A 9 -3.02 10.26 -0.37
N ILE A 10 -1.74 10.46 -0.06
CA ILE A 10 -0.86 9.39 0.43
C ILE A 10 -1.26 8.96 1.84
N ILE A 11 -1.65 9.91 2.71
CA ILE A 11 -2.07 9.61 4.08
C ILE A 11 -3.46 8.95 4.11
N GLY A 12 -4.44 9.51 3.38
CA GLY A 12 -5.82 9.03 3.37
C GLY A 12 -6.06 7.85 2.43
N GLY A 13 -5.42 7.84 1.26
CA GLY A 13 -5.51 6.77 0.24
C GLY A 13 -4.49 5.64 0.45
N GLY A 14 -3.57 5.80 1.39
CA GLY A 14 -2.52 4.85 1.69
C GLY A 14 -1.28 5.01 0.80
N THR A 15 -0.18 4.35 1.21
CA THR A 15 1.08 4.42 0.48
C THR A 15 1.05 3.52 -0.76
N ASN A 16 1.87 3.85 -1.76
CA ASN A 16 2.00 3.06 -2.99
C ASN A 16 2.41 1.60 -2.70
N GLN A 17 3.15 1.33 -1.63
CA GLN A 17 3.56 -0.02 -1.27
C GLN A 17 2.38 -0.84 -0.76
N ILE A 18 1.55 -0.28 0.12
CA ILE A 18 0.35 -0.96 0.62
C ILE A 18 -0.63 -1.22 -0.52
N GLN A 19 -0.85 -0.23 -1.41
CA GLN A 19 -1.72 -0.42 -2.56
C GLN A 19 -1.22 -1.53 -3.50
N LYS A 20 0.08 -1.56 -3.81
CA LYS A 20 0.67 -2.63 -4.63
C LYS A 20 0.49 -4.00 -3.99
N ASN A 21 0.70 -4.12 -2.68
CA ASN A 21 0.51 -5.38 -1.96
C ASN A 21 -0.96 -5.82 -1.99
N ILE A 22 -1.91 -4.89 -1.78
CA ILE A 22 -3.34 -5.17 -1.86
C ILE A 22 -3.72 -5.65 -3.27
N ILE A 23 -3.24 -4.99 -4.32
CA ILE A 23 -3.53 -5.38 -5.71
C ILE A 23 -2.93 -6.77 -5.99
N SER A 24 -1.67 -7.01 -5.60
CA SER A 24 -0.99 -8.30 -5.72
C SER A 24 -1.80 -9.43 -5.08
N GLU A 25 -2.16 -9.28 -3.80
CA GLU A 25 -2.83 -10.34 -3.03
C GLU A 25 -4.32 -10.51 -3.39
N ARG A 26 -5.05 -9.41 -3.55
CA ARG A 26 -6.52 -9.44 -3.66
C ARG A 26 -7.03 -9.33 -5.08
N ALA A 27 -6.37 -8.56 -5.94
CA ALA A 27 -6.82 -8.38 -7.32
C ALA A 27 -6.16 -9.39 -8.26
N LEU A 28 -4.86 -9.66 -8.07
CA LEU A 28 -4.09 -10.58 -8.91
C LEU A 28 -4.00 -12.00 -8.33
N GLY A 29 -4.41 -12.21 -7.07
CA GLY A 29 -4.42 -13.52 -6.43
C GLY A 29 -3.02 -14.09 -6.17
N MET A 30 -2.00 -13.23 -6.13
CA MET A 30 -0.63 -13.64 -5.80
C MET A 30 -0.55 -14.05 -4.32
N PRO A 31 0.39 -14.95 -3.97
CA PRO A 31 0.61 -15.31 -2.57
C PRO A 31 0.91 -14.08 -1.72
N LYS A 32 0.37 -14.09 -0.50
CA LYS A 32 0.58 -13.03 0.50
C LYS A 32 2.06 -12.87 0.82
N GLU A 33 2.50 -11.61 0.98
CA GLU A 33 3.86 -11.36 1.44
C GLU A 33 4.09 -12.04 2.81
N PRO A 34 5.26 -12.66 3.03
CA PRO A 34 5.60 -13.24 4.32
C PRO A 34 5.49 -12.18 5.40
N LYS A 35 4.69 -12.45 6.45
CA LYS A 35 4.68 -11.58 7.62
C LYS A 35 6.09 -11.63 8.21
N VAL A 36 6.74 -10.48 8.34
CA VAL A 36 8.01 -10.39 9.07
C VAL A 36 7.73 -10.90 10.47
N GLN A 37 8.18 -12.12 10.77
CA GLN A 37 8.14 -12.66 12.13
C GLN A 37 9.14 -11.80 12.88
N GLY A 38 8.65 -10.90 13.74
CA GLY A 38 9.52 -10.01 14.52
C GLY A 38 10.57 -10.82 15.28
N ALA A 39 11.79 -10.26 15.34
CA ALA A 39 12.85 -10.75 16.23
C ALA A 39 12.43 -10.62 17.70
#